data_AF-A0A959KVY1-F1
#
_entry.id   AF-A0A959KVY1-F1
#
_cell.length_a   1.000
_cell.length_b   1.000
_cell.length_c   1.000
_cell.angle_alpha   90.00
_cell.angle_beta   90.00
_cell.angle_gamma   90.00
#
_symmetry.space_group_name_H-M   'P 1'
#
loop_
_entity.id
_entity.type
_entity.pdbx_description
1 polymer ?
#
loop_
_entity_poly.entity_id
_entity_poly.type
_entity_poly.pdbx_seq_one_letter_code
_entity_poly.pdbx_strand_id
1 'polypeptide(L)' 'MYRALLEKDRAYEGVFFVGVKTTGIFCRPTCPARKPKPENVEFFSSREEAMYRGYRPCLRCRPLEENVPSS' A
#
# COMPACT_ATOMS: atom_id res chain seq x y z
N MET A 1 4.45 7.45 -15.68
CA MET A 1 3.72 6.71 -14.63
C MET A 1 4.49 5.50 -14.09
N TYR A 2 5.07 4.61 -14.91
CA TYR A 2 5.91 3.49 -14.42
C TYR A 2 7.24 3.92 -13.75
N ARG A 3 7.73 5.12 -14.09
CA ARG A 3 8.98 5.69 -13.53
C ARG A 3 8.89 6.06 -12.05
N ALA A 4 7.74 6.54 -11.57
CA ALA A 4 7.56 6.85 -10.14
C ALA A 4 7.67 5.59 -9.24
N LEU A 5 7.36 4.41 -9.80
CA LEU A 5 7.50 3.12 -9.13
C LEU A 5 8.98 2.64 -9.10
N LEU A 6 9.81 3.14 -10.02
CA LEU A 6 11.27 2.93 -10.07
C LEU A 6 12.01 3.92 -9.15
N GLU A 7 11.51 5.16 -9.03
CA GLU A 7 12.16 6.22 -8.26
C GLU A 7 12.01 6.08 -6.74
N LYS A 8 11.16 5.14 -6.25
CA LYS A 8 10.85 5.04 -4.81
C LYS A 8 10.45 6.40 -4.23
N ASP A 9 9.69 7.16 -5.00
CA ASP A 9 9.29 8.49 -4.59
C ASP A 9 8.29 8.38 -3.44
N ARG A 10 8.78 8.68 -2.24
CA ARG A 10 7.97 8.71 -1.00
C ARG A 10 6.82 9.72 -1.10
N ALA A 11 6.85 10.62 -2.08
CA ALA A 11 5.78 11.56 -2.36
C ALA A 11 4.45 10.88 -2.74
N TYR A 12 4.49 9.65 -3.27
CA TYR A 12 3.28 8.85 -3.56
C TYR A 12 2.98 7.80 -2.49
N GLU A 13 3.80 7.74 -1.44
CA GLU A 13 3.61 6.83 -0.33
C GLU A 13 2.46 7.34 0.54
N GLY A 14 1.31 6.67 0.47
CA GLY A 14 0.07 7.09 1.14
C GLY A 14 -0.97 7.72 0.21
N VAL A 15 -0.67 7.89 -1.08
CA VAL A 15 -1.67 8.37 -2.07
C VAL A 15 -2.69 7.29 -2.43
N PHE A 16 -2.26 6.03 -2.42
CA PHE A 16 -3.13 4.87 -2.63
C PHE A 16 -2.54 3.63 -1.97
N PHE A 17 -3.41 2.68 -1.63
CA PHE A 17 -3.06 1.42 -0.98
C PHE A 17 -3.43 0.24 -1.88
N VAL A 18 -2.67 -0.84 -1.76
CA VAL A 18 -2.79 -2.03 -2.59
C VAL A 18 -3.25 -3.19 -1.71
N GLY A 19 -4.54 -3.49 -1.74
CA GLY A 19 -5.16 -4.67 -1.14
C GLY A 19 -4.89 -5.94 -1.93
N VAL A 20 -4.54 -7.01 -1.23
CA VAL A 20 -4.36 -8.34 -1.80
C VAL A 20 -5.53 -9.20 -1.36
N LYS A 21 -6.43 -9.53 -2.28
CA LYS A 21 -7.64 -10.34 -1.99
C LYS A 21 -7.31 -11.71 -1.43
N THR A 22 -6.22 -12.32 -1.91
CA THR A 22 -5.81 -13.67 -1.49
C THR A 22 -5.36 -13.73 -0.02
N THR A 23 -4.72 -12.66 0.49
CA THR A 23 -4.23 -12.62 1.87
C THR A 23 -5.07 -11.73 2.78
N GLY A 24 -5.96 -10.90 2.22
CA GLY A 24 -6.68 -9.87 2.96
C GLY A 24 -5.74 -8.83 3.56
N ILE A 25 -4.60 -8.55 2.91
CA ILE A 25 -3.60 -7.60 3.41
C ILE A 25 -3.49 -6.43 2.44
N PHE A 26 -3.49 -5.20 2.94
CA PHE A 26 -3.17 -4.02 2.12
C PHE A 26 -1.75 -3.51 2.39
N CYS A 27 -1.06 -3.11 1.33
CA CYS A 27 0.33 -2.66 1.33
C CYS A 27 0.46 -1.28 0.66
N ARG A 28 1.58 -0.58 0.89
CA ARG A 28 1.95 0.59 0.07
C ARG A 28 2.50 0.17 -1.30
N PRO A 29 2.36 0.98 -2.36
CA PRO A 29 2.84 0.66 -3.71
C PRO A 29 4.36 0.49 -3.80
N THR A 30 5.10 1.07 -2.86
CA THR A 30 6.56 0.95 -2.70
C THR A 30 7.00 -0.30 -1.94
N CYS A 31 6.06 -1.18 -1.55
CA CYS A 31 6.37 -2.36 -0.75
C CYS A 31 7.29 -3.32 -1.53
N PRO A 32 8.43 -3.74 -0.95
CA PRO A 32 9.32 -4.73 -1.57
C PRO A 32 8.75 -6.15 -1.51
N ALA A 33 7.53 -6.34 -1.02
CA ALA A 33 6.88 -7.64 -0.98
C ALA A 33 6.69 -8.20 -2.39
N ARG A 34 6.65 -9.53 -2.48
CA ARG A 34 6.46 -10.27 -3.72
C ARG A 34 5.18 -9.77 -4.38
N LYS A 35 5.28 -9.24 -5.61
CA LYS A 35 4.14 -8.68 -6.33
C LYS A 35 3.06 -9.78 -6.46
N PRO A 36 1.87 -9.59 -5.87
CA PRO A 36 0.77 -10.51 -6.08
C PRO A 36 0.33 -10.44 -7.53
N LYS A 37 -0.37 -11.47 -8.01
CA LYS A 37 -0.99 -11.42 -9.34
C LYS A 37 -1.95 -10.23 -9.40
N PRO A 38 -1.94 -9.42 -10.48
CA PRO A 38 -2.79 -8.23 -10.60
C PRO A 38 -4.29 -8.56 -10.51
N GLU A 39 -4.66 -9.79 -10.87
CA GLU A 39 -6.02 -10.33 -10.76
C GLU A 39 -6.56 -10.34 -9.33
N ASN A 40 -5.67 -10.45 -8.33
CA ASN A 40 -5.99 -10.51 -6.91
C ASN A 40 -5.62 -9.22 -6.18
N VAL A 41 -5.32 -8.15 -6.92
CA VAL A 41 -4.94 -6.85 -6.39
C VAL A 41 -6.14 -5.91 -6.50
N GLU A 42 -6.45 -5.23 -5.39
CA GLU A 42 -7.44 -4.17 -5.28
C GLU A 42 -6.73 -2.88 -4.87
N PHE A 43 -7.13 -1.75 -5.44
CA PHE A 43 -6.56 -0.45 -5.07
C PHE A 43 -7.56 0.30 -4.20
N PHE A 44 -7.07 0.90 -3.13
CA PHE A 44 -7.85 1.70 -2.20
C PHE A 44 -7.30 3.12 -2.17
N SER A 45 -8.19 4.10 -2.11
CA SER A 45 -7.79 5.51 -2.01
C SER A 45 -7.28 5.86 -0.61
N SER A 46 -7.80 5.17 0.42
CA SER A 46 -7.44 5.40 1.82
C SER A 46 -7.26 4.11 2.61
N ARG A 47 -6.39 4.16 3.62
CA ARG A 47 -6.19 3.10 4.62
C ARG A 47 -7.48 2.75 5.36
N GLU A 48 -8.33 3.74 5.61
CA GLU A 48 -9.64 3.57 6.25
C GLU A 48 -10.58 2.71 5.39
N GLU A 49 -10.61 2.95 4.09
CA GLU A 49 -11.43 2.16 3.15
C GLU A 49 -10.96 0.70 3.10
N ALA A 50 -9.64 0.48 3.06
CA ALA A 50 -9.06 -0.85 3.13
C ALA A 50 -9.43 -1.57 4.45
N MET A 51 -9.37 -0.87 5.59
CA MET A 51 -9.77 -1.40 6.89
C MET A 51 -11.26 -1.69 6.96
N TYR A 52 -12.11 -0.80 6.44
CA TYR A 52 -13.56 -0.98 6.39
C TYR A 52 -13.95 -2.20 5.55
N ARG A 53 -13.18 -2.47 4.50
CA ARG A 53 -13.31 -3.66 3.65
C ARG A 53 -12.77 -4.94 4.31
N GLY A 54 -12.22 -4.86 5.52
CA GLY A 54 -11.69 -6.00 6.28
C GLY A 54 -10.24 -6.37 5.94
N TYR A 55 -9.51 -5.51 5.22
CA TYR A 55 -8.10 -5.75 4.91
C TYR A 55 -7.22 -5.31 6.08
N ARG A 56 -6.21 -6.12 6.39
CA ARG A 56 -5.24 -5.84 7.44
C ARG A 56 -4.04 -5.08 6.88
N PRO A 57 -3.45 -4.14 7.64
CA PRO A 57 -2.24 -3.44 7.21
C PRO A 57 -1.09 -4.44 7.12
N CYS A 58 -0.28 -4.33 6.07
CA CYS A 58 0.93 -5.12 5.94
C CYS A 58 1.92 -4.76 7.06
N LEU A 59 2.35 -5.73 7.85
CA LEU A 59 3.32 -5.51 8.94
C LEU A 59 4.75 -5.21 8.45
N ARG A 60 5.03 -5.47 7.17
CA ARG A 60 6.36 -5.30 6.58
C ARG A 60 6.58 -3.91 6.05
N CYS A 61 5.59 -3.39 5.33
CA CYS A 61 5.60 -2.02 4.85
C CYS A 61 4.80 -1.09 5.75
N ARG A 62 4.16 -1.55 6.82
CA ARG A 62 3.47 -0.74 7.84
C ARG A 62 2.84 0.54 7.26
N PRO A 63 1.86 0.41 6.36
CA PRO A 63 1.29 1.54 5.60
C PRO A 63 0.57 2.58 6.48
N LEU A 64 0.45 2.32 7.79
CA LEU A 64 -0.10 3.23 8.79
C LEU A 64 0.97 4.09 9.48
N GLU A 65 2.24 3.70 9.42
CA GLU A 65 3.35 4.49 9.95
C GLU A 65 3.79 5.48 8.86
N GLU A 66 3.00 6.54 8.72
CA GLU A 66 3.38 7.74 8.00
C GLU A 66 4.59 8.32 8.72
N ASN A 67 5.73 8.41 8.04
CA ASN A 67 6.91 9.09 8.55
C ASN A 67 6.59 10.59 8.52
N VAL A 68 5.78 11.06 9.47
CA VAL A 68 5.54 12.49 9.69
C VAL A 68 6.90 13.05 10.11
N PRO A 69 7.54 13.93 9.31
CA PRO A 69 8.70 14.64 9.81
C PRO A 69 8.20 15.48 10.98
N SER A 70 8.56 15.06 12.19
CA SER A 70 8.35 15.82 13.41
C SER A 70 9.02 17.19 13.22
N SER A 71 8.20 18.25 13.21
CA SER A 71 8.69 19.63 13.32
C SER A 71 9.54 19.85 14.56
#